data_AF-A0A969D053-F1
#
_entry.id   AF-A0A969D053-F1
#
_cell.length_a   1.000
_cell.length_b   1.000
_cell.length_c   1.000
_cell.angle_alpha   90.00
_cell.angle_beta   90.00
_cell.angle_gamma   90.00
#
_symmetry.space_group_name_H-M   'P 1'
#
loop_
_entity.id
_entity.type
_entity.pdbx_description
1 polymer ?
#
loop_
_entity_poly.entity_id
_entity_poly.type
_entity_poly.pdbx_seq_one_letter_code
_entity_poly.pdbx_strand_id
1 'polypeptide(L)' 'MANRLRVYYGPEEALAGPATIPMRDEVKLTLGEVLPLLADAVKSGRAWVDDFGDDPITISSDLYEVLLAYKHFRRPGA' A
#
# COMPACT_ATOMS: atom_id res chain seq x y z
N MET A 1 57.65 23.81 15.57
CA MET A 1 56.46 23.81 14.68
C MET A 1 55.43 22.90 15.31
N ALA A 2 54.30 23.46 15.80
CA ALA A 2 53.32 22.72 16.58
C ALA A 2 52.33 22.00 15.66
N ASN A 3 52.29 20.66 15.74
CA ASN A 3 51.38 19.81 14.97
C ASN A 3 49.95 19.97 15.50
N ARG A 4 49.04 20.49 14.67
CA ARG A 4 47.64 20.75 15.05
C ARG A 4 46.79 19.57 14.58
N LEU A 5 46.61 18.60 15.47
CA LEU A 5 45.70 17.47 15.27
C LEU A 5 44.25 17.98 15.21
N ARG A 6 43.51 17.61 14.15
CA ARG A 6 42.08 17.87 14.02
C ARG A 6 41.34 16.62 14.46
N VAL A 7 40.53 16.74 15.51
CA VAL A 7 39.63 15.67 15.95
C VAL A 7 38.45 15.63 14.99
N TYR A 8 38.28 14.52 14.27
CA TYR A 8 37.10 14.27 13.45
C TYR A 8 36.05 13.62 14.34
N TYR A 9 34.98 14.35 14.64
CA TYR A 9 33.76 13.74 15.16
C TYR A 9 33.08 13.12 13.94
N GLY A 10 33.06 11.78 13.87
CA GLY A 10 32.22 11.08 12.90
C GLY A 10 30.77 11.54 13.04
N PRO A 11 29.96 11.52 11.97
CA PRO A 11 28.56 11.89 12.09
C PRO A 11 27.99 11.08 13.24
N GLU A 12 27.48 11.77 14.26
CA GLU A 12 26.68 11.15 15.33
C GLU A 12 25.77 10.17 14.61
N GLU A 13 25.77 8.91 15.07
CA GLU A 13 24.78 7.93 14.66
C GLU A 13 23.44 8.65 14.76
N ALA A 14 22.96 9.13 13.61
CA ALA A 14 21.68 9.77 13.52
C ALA A 14 20.76 8.66 13.96
N LEU A 15 20.31 8.77 15.21
CA LEU A 15 19.26 7.97 15.81
C LEU A 15 18.35 7.63 14.66
N ALA A 16 18.33 6.36 14.26
CA ALA A 16 17.58 5.92 13.11
C ALA A 16 16.12 6.27 13.43
N GLY A 17 15.74 7.50 13.03
CA GLY A 17 14.38 7.93 12.99
C GLY A 17 13.66 6.88 12.15
N PRO A 18 12.39 6.57 12.46
CA PRO A 18 11.67 5.53 11.75
C PRO A 18 11.93 5.74 10.27
N ALA A 19 12.51 4.74 9.62
CA ALA A 19 12.87 4.80 8.21
C ALA A 19 11.65 5.36 7.49
N THR A 20 11.76 6.57 6.95
CA THR A 20 10.65 7.19 6.23
C THR A 20 10.47 6.36 4.98
N ILE A 21 9.53 5.40 5.04
CA ILE A 21 9.07 4.67 3.87
C ILE A 21 8.67 5.76 2.87
N PRO A 22 9.28 5.79 1.68
CA PRO A 22 8.96 6.82 0.70
C PRO A 22 7.46 6.80 0.47
N MET A 23 6.81 7.94 0.71
CA MET A 23 5.38 8.11 0.51
C MET A 23 5.10 7.84 -0.96
N ARG A 24 4.42 6.73 -1.27
CA ARG A 24 4.01 6.41 -2.64
C ARG A 24 3.07 7.52 -3.10
N ASP A 25 3.17 7.95 -4.35
CA ASP A 25 2.19 8.87 -4.93
C ASP A 25 0.83 8.17 -4.99
N GLU A 26 -0.11 8.64 -4.16
CA GLU A 26 -1.46 8.07 -4.08
C GLU A 26 -2.42 8.83 -4.99
N VAL A 27 -3.20 8.09 -5.79
CA VAL A 27 -4.27 8.65 -6.61
C VAL A 27 -5.62 8.20 -6.03
N LYS A 28 -6.50 9.16 -5.77
CA LYS A 28 -7.87 8.89 -5.31
C LYS A 28 -8.79 8.74 -6.51
N LEU A 29 -9.47 7.60 -6.59
CA LEU A 29 -10.47 7.29 -7.60
C LEU A 29 -11.75 6.84 -6.90
N THR A 30 -12.90 7.08 -7.53
CA THR A 30 -14.16 6.51 -7.06
C THR A 30 -14.24 5.02 -7.38
N LEU A 31 -15.06 4.30 -6.61
CA LEU A 31 -15.31 2.88 -6.85
C LEU A 31 -15.83 2.64 -8.27
N GLY A 32 -16.69 3.54 -8.78
CA GLY A 32 -17.26 3.46 -10.12
C GLY A 32 -16.24 3.61 -11.26
N GLU A 33 -15.12 4.30 -11.01
CA GLU A 33 -14.03 4.43 -11.98
C GLU A 33 -13.13 3.19 -11.99
N VAL A 34 -12.80 2.65 -10.81
CA VAL A 34 -11.80 1.58 -10.68
C VAL A 34 -12.39 0.17 -10.86
N LEU A 35 -13.60 -0.11 -10.36
CA LEU A 35 -14.18 -1.46 -10.41
C LEU A 35 -14.33 -2.02 -11.83
N PRO A 36 -14.84 -1.26 -12.82
CA PRO A 36 -14.98 -1.78 -14.18
C PRO A 36 -13.62 -2.17 -14.79
N LEU A 37 -12.57 -1.41 -14.53
CA LEU A 37 -11.22 -1.68 -15.04
C LEU A 37 -10.62 -2.94 -14.43
N LEU A 38 -10.74 -3.10 -13.11
CA LEU A 38 -10.29 -4.30 -12.42
C LEU A 38 -11.10 -5.53 -12.85
N ALA A 39 -12.44 -5.39 -12.95
CA ALA A 39 -13.31 -6.46 -13.39
C ALA A 39 -13.02 -6.91 -14.83
N ASP A 40 -12.72 -5.99 -15.74
CA ASP A 40 -12.28 -6.30 -17.10
C ASP A 40 -10.94 -7.03 -17.09
N ALA A 41 -9.96 -6.53 -16.34
CA ALA A 41 -8.63 -7.10 -16.27
C ALA A 41 -8.64 -8.53 -15.71
N VAL A 42 -9.43 -8.80 -14.67
CA VAL A 42 -9.64 -10.16 -14.14
C VAL A 42 -10.32 -11.06 -15.17
N LYS A 43 -11.41 -10.60 -15.82
CA LYS A 43 -12.13 -11.39 -16.83
C LYS A 43 -11.28 -11.70 -18.06
N SER A 44 -10.39 -10.79 -18.43
CA SER A 44 -9.49 -10.93 -19.57
C SER A 44 -8.18 -11.65 -19.23
N GLY A 45 -7.97 -12.05 -17.98
CA GLY A 45 -6.77 -12.79 -17.55
C GLY A 45 -5.49 -11.96 -17.63
N ARG A 46 -5.57 -10.65 -17.35
CA ARG A 46 -4.39 -9.77 -17.36
C ARG A 46 -3.54 -10.02 -16.10
N ALA A 47 -2.31 -10.47 -16.30
CA ALA A 47 -1.38 -10.81 -15.23
C ALA A 47 -1.05 -9.64 -14.29
N TRP A 48 -1.13 -8.39 -14.75
CA TRP A 48 -0.78 -7.23 -13.90
C TRP A 48 -1.66 -7.12 -12.66
N VAL A 49 -2.89 -7.64 -12.67
CA VAL A 49 -3.78 -7.57 -11.49
C VAL A 49 -3.24 -8.42 -10.35
N ASP A 50 -2.64 -9.57 -10.69
CA ASP A 50 -2.07 -10.48 -9.70
C ASP A 50 -0.86 -9.86 -9.00
N ASP A 51 -0.13 -8.96 -9.67
CA ASP A 51 0.99 -8.21 -9.09
C ASP A 51 0.56 -7.32 -7.90
N PHE A 52 -0.74 -6.99 -7.80
CA PHE A 52 -1.31 -6.19 -6.70
C PHE A 52 -2.15 -7.03 -5.72
N GLY A 53 -2.14 -8.36 -5.83
CA GLY A 53 -3.01 -9.23 -5.03
C GLY A 53 -2.79 -9.14 -3.50
N ASP A 54 -1.55 -8.87 -3.08
CA ASP A 54 -1.16 -8.74 -1.67
C ASP A 54 -1.14 -7.28 -1.19
N ASP A 55 -1.40 -6.31 -2.08
CA ASP A 55 -1.34 -4.89 -1.74
C ASP A 55 -2.60 -4.49 -0.94
N PRO A 56 -2.44 -3.87 0.25
CA PRO A 56 -3.58 -3.44 1.04
C PRO A 56 -4.27 -2.25 0.35
N ILE A 57 -5.59 -2.31 0.29
CA ILE A 57 -6.42 -1.20 -0.17
C ILE A 57 -7.17 -0.55 0.99
N THR A 58 -7.29 0.78 0.94
CA THR A 58 -8.10 1.54 1.89
C THR A 58 -9.48 1.77 1.30
N ILE A 59 -10.52 1.35 2.02
CA ILE A 59 -11.93 1.58 1.68
C ILE A 59 -12.66 2.21 2.88
N SER A 60 -13.83 2.80 2.64
CA SER A 60 -14.68 3.27 3.74
C SER A 60 -15.21 2.10 4.58
N SER A 61 -15.46 2.36 5.87
CA SER A 61 -16.11 1.41 6.78
C SER A 61 -17.40 0.85 6.20
N ASP A 62 -18.25 1.72 5.67
CA ASP A 62 -19.57 1.35 5.18
C ASP A 62 -19.48 0.40 3.98
N LEU A 63 -18.50 0.62 3.09
CA LEU A 63 -18.25 -0.28 1.97
C LEU A 63 -17.71 -1.62 2.45
N TYR A 64 -16.82 -1.61 3.44
CA TYR A 64 -16.30 -2.85 4.03
C TYR A 64 -17.41 -3.71 4.63
N GLU A 65 -18.34 -3.11 5.38
CA GLU A 65 -19.49 -3.81 5.96
C GLU A 65 -20.39 -4.44 4.89
N VAL A 66 -20.68 -3.70 3.81
CA VAL A 66 -21.47 -4.20 2.67
C VAL A 66 -20.77 -5.39 2.00
N LEU A 67 -19.46 -5.32 1.79
CA LEU A 67 -18.68 -6.41 1.19
C LEU A 67 -18.65 -7.65 2.08
N LEU A 68 -18.52 -7.46 3.40
CA LEU A 68 -18.57 -8.55 4.36
C LEU A 68 -19.93 -9.26 4.32
N ALA A 69 -21.02 -8.50 4.41
CA ALA A 69 -22.38 -9.05 4.30
C ALA A 69 -22.57 -9.80 2.98
N TYR A 70 -22.14 -9.22 1.86
CA TYR A 70 -22.21 -9.84 0.54
C TYR A 70 -21.48 -11.18 0.46
N LYS A 71 -20.28 -11.27 1.03
CA LYS A 71 -19.50 -12.51 1.11
C LYS A 71 -20.22 -13.60 1.89
N HIS A 72 -20.91 -13.24 2.97
CA HIS A 72 -21.72 -14.19 3.76
C HIS A 72 -22.92 -14.70 2.97
N PHE A 73 -23.65 -13.83 2.26
CA PHE A 73 -24.78 -14.26 1.42
C PHE A 73 -24.38 -15.14 0.24
N ARG A 74 -23.20 -14.93 -0.34
CA ARG A 74 -22.67 -15.76 -1.43
C ARG A 74 -22.17 -17.13 -1.00
N ARG A 75 -22.16 -17.45 0.29
CA ARG A 75 -21.84 -18.79 0.82
C ARG A 75 -23.09 -19.48 1.40
N PRO A 76 -24.07 -19.93 0.58
CA PRO A 76 -25.07 -20.86 1.06
C PRO A 76 -24.46 -22.27 1.10
N GLY A 77 -24.31 -22.84 2.29
CA GLY A 77 -23.93 -24.24 2.49
C GLY A 77 -22.63 -24.44 3.28
N ALA A 78 -22.75 -24.46 4.60
CA ALA A 78 -21.99 -25.35 5.47
C ALA A 78 -23.00 -26.14 6.29
#